data_AF-A0A8B8U8X1-F1
#
_entry.id   AF-A0A8B8U8X1-F1
#
_cell.length_a   1.000
_cell.length_b   1.000
_cell.length_c   1.000
_cell.angle_alpha   90.00
_cell.angle_beta   90.00
_cell.angle_gamma   90.00
#
_symmetry.space_group_name_H-M   'P 1'
#
loop_
_entity.id
_entity.type
_entity.pdbx_description
1 polymer ?
#
loop_
_entity_poly.entity_id
_entity_poly.type
_entity_poly.pdbx_seq_one_letter_code
_entity_poly.pdbx_strand_id
1 'polypeptide(L)'
;MPVGTIMKVLSRVQLDCLQEVDVDCTWRLSALARFAPLLGQMTSVQRLRLSHVRVSEFDRQQQQQQQQQQQQQQQQVVQFTSQILRLHHLRDLHLESPSFLEGRLDQMLRCLKTPLDNLSVTNCQLTESDLSHLSRSPNISQLKGLDLSGISLSDFRPELLQGLLEKVAATLQELNLEQCGVMDPQLDSILPALSCCSQLSAFSLCGNRLSMAIMGKLLRCTAGLPRLREEFYPAPQESYGPGGALHLGRLSQLRAKLIEIMRGLGGPRAIWLSSSPCPRWGSKLRSHEEPFLYHCYVPA
;
A
#
# COMPACT_ATOMS: atom_id res chain seq x y z
N MET A 1 -24.81 0.90 -8.27
CA MET A 1 -25.53 0.33 -9.43
C MET A 1 -25.52 -1.19 -9.33
N PRO A 2 -26.63 -1.92 -9.58
CA PRO A 2 -26.63 -3.38 -9.56
C PRO A 2 -25.69 -3.95 -10.62
N VAL A 3 -24.94 -5.02 -10.30
CA VAL A 3 -23.99 -5.66 -11.23
C VAL A 3 -24.66 -6.10 -12.53
N GLY A 4 -25.92 -6.53 -12.49
CA GLY A 4 -26.68 -6.87 -13.70
C GLY A 4 -26.83 -5.70 -14.68
N THR A 5 -26.95 -4.47 -14.18
CA THR A 5 -26.99 -3.27 -15.03
C THR A 5 -25.61 -2.97 -15.62
N ILE A 6 -24.55 -3.09 -14.82
CA ILE A 6 -23.15 -2.94 -15.29
C ILE A 6 -22.89 -3.89 -16.46
N MET A 7 -23.22 -5.17 -16.30
CA MET A 7 -23.00 -6.19 -17.33
C MET A 7 -23.76 -5.89 -18.64
N LYS A 8 -25.01 -5.39 -18.54
CA LYS A 8 -25.80 -5.00 -19.72
C LYS A 8 -25.23 -3.80 -20.47
N VAL A 9 -24.61 -2.87 -19.76
CA VAL A 9 -23.95 -1.72 -20.37
C VAL A 9 -22.67 -2.18 -21.06
N LEU A 10 -21.83 -2.94 -20.35
CA LEU A 10 -20.57 -3.46 -20.88
C LEU A 10 -20.76 -4.37 -22.10
N SER A 11 -21.87 -5.12 -22.18
CA SER A 11 -22.17 -5.94 -23.37
C SER A 11 -22.46 -5.12 -24.64
N ARG A 12 -22.61 -3.80 -24.53
CA ARG A 12 -22.84 -2.89 -25.67
C ARG A 12 -21.59 -2.10 -26.05
N VAL A 13 -20.49 -2.31 -25.35
CA VAL A 13 -19.22 -1.60 -25.54
C VAL A 13 -18.20 -2.60 -26.05
N GLN A 14 -17.31 -2.13 -26.91
CA GLN A 14 -16.13 -2.89 -27.32
C GLN A 14 -15.15 -2.96 -26.14
N LEU A 15 -15.01 -4.14 -25.52
CA LEU A 15 -14.29 -4.29 -24.26
C LEU A 15 -12.76 -4.31 -24.43
N ASP A 16 -12.27 -4.79 -25.56
CA ASP A 16 -10.84 -4.96 -25.84
C ASP A 16 -10.08 -3.63 -25.99
N CYS A 17 -10.76 -2.50 -26.12
CA CYS A 17 -10.13 -1.17 -26.16
C CYS A 17 -10.08 -0.45 -24.79
N LEU A 18 -10.69 -1.01 -23.74
CA LEU A 18 -10.70 -0.40 -22.41
C LEU A 18 -9.31 -0.48 -21.77
N GLN A 19 -8.79 0.66 -21.31
CA GLN A 19 -7.46 0.78 -20.71
C GLN A 19 -7.48 0.86 -19.19
N GLU A 20 -8.56 1.38 -18.61
CA GLU A 20 -8.72 1.55 -17.17
C GLU A 20 -10.04 0.94 -16.71
N VAL A 21 -9.97 0.14 -15.65
CA VAL A 21 -11.14 -0.44 -14.98
C VAL A 21 -11.09 -0.05 -13.51
N ASP A 22 -12.10 0.68 -13.07
CA ASP A 22 -12.25 1.10 -11.69
C ASP A 22 -13.57 0.59 -11.11
N VAL A 23 -13.46 -0.21 -10.04
CA VAL A 23 -14.59 -0.74 -9.28
C VAL A 23 -14.55 -0.15 -7.87
N ASP A 24 -15.01 1.09 -7.75
CA ASP A 24 -15.02 1.86 -6.49
C ASP A 24 -16.32 1.69 -5.68
N CYS A 25 -16.90 0.50 -5.68
CA CYS A 25 -18.11 0.24 -4.90
C CYS A 25 -18.10 -1.15 -4.29
N THR A 26 -18.76 -1.31 -3.15
CA THR A 26 -18.77 -2.59 -2.44
C THR A 26 -19.39 -3.70 -3.29
N TRP A 27 -18.59 -4.71 -3.62
CA TRP A 27 -19.03 -5.91 -4.31
C TRP A 27 -18.97 -7.12 -3.39
N ARG A 28 -19.90 -8.07 -3.60
CA ARG A 28 -19.73 -9.43 -3.07
C ARG A 28 -18.75 -10.18 -3.98
N LEU A 29 -17.99 -11.13 -3.43
CA LEU A 29 -17.11 -11.99 -4.22
C LEU A 29 -17.84 -12.70 -5.39
N SER A 30 -19.09 -13.11 -5.19
CA SER A 30 -19.91 -13.69 -6.26
C SER A 30 -20.23 -12.72 -7.40
N ALA A 31 -20.37 -11.42 -7.09
CA ALA A 31 -20.54 -10.38 -8.09
C ALA A 31 -19.24 -10.15 -8.87
N LEU A 32 -18.09 -10.15 -8.19
CA LEU A 32 -16.78 -10.09 -8.83
C LEU A 32 -16.54 -11.28 -9.76
N ALA A 33 -16.89 -12.50 -9.31
CA ALA A 33 -16.77 -13.71 -10.12
C ALA A 33 -17.65 -13.66 -11.38
N ARG A 34 -18.87 -13.10 -11.28
CA ARG A 34 -19.75 -12.87 -12.44
C ARG A 34 -19.20 -11.84 -13.43
N PHE A 35 -18.49 -10.83 -12.92
CA PHE A 35 -17.84 -9.81 -13.73
C PHE A 35 -16.56 -10.32 -14.40
N ALA A 36 -15.84 -11.25 -13.77
CA ALA A 36 -14.53 -11.72 -14.20
C ALA A 36 -14.44 -12.08 -15.70
N PRO A 37 -15.39 -12.82 -16.33
CA PRO A 37 -15.30 -13.13 -17.75
C PRO A 37 -15.34 -11.91 -18.68
N LEU A 38 -15.96 -10.80 -18.25
CA LEU A 38 -15.94 -9.54 -18.98
C LEU A 38 -14.58 -8.85 -18.84
N LEU A 39 -14.01 -8.85 -17.62
CA LEU A 39 -12.65 -8.35 -17.39
C LEU A 39 -11.64 -9.10 -18.28
N GLY A 40 -11.77 -10.41 -18.42
CA GLY A 40 -10.92 -11.21 -19.29
C GLY A 40 -11.06 -10.91 -20.80
N GLN A 41 -12.03 -10.10 -21.23
CA GLN A 41 -12.16 -9.60 -22.61
C GLN A 41 -11.52 -8.22 -22.77
N MET A 42 -11.19 -7.53 -21.67
CA MET A 42 -10.59 -6.20 -21.67
C MET A 42 -9.06 -6.30 -21.77
N THR A 43 -8.58 -6.83 -22.89
CA THR A 43 -7.17 -7.19 -23.07
C THR A 43 -6.21 -5.99 -23.06
N SER A 44 -6.69 -4.79 -23.38
CA SER A 44 -5.91 -3.53 -23.36
C SER A 44 -5.79 -2.87 -22.00
N VAL A 45 -6.32 -3.46 -20.92
CA VAL A 45 -6.30 -2.85 -19.58
C VAL A 45 -4.86 -2.70 -19.09
N GLN A 46 -4.52 -1.47 -18.75
CA GLN A 46 -3.26 -1.06 -18.15
C GLN A 46 -3.42 -0.77 -16.66
N ARG A 47 -4.61 -0.33 -16.23
CA ARG A 47 -4.93 -0.05 -14.83
C ARG A 47 -6.18 -0.79 -14.38
N LEU A 48 -6.04 -1.55 -13.30
CA LEU A 48 -7.13 -2.20 -12.60
C LEU A 48 -7.19 -1.70 -11.16
N ARG A 49 -8.32 -1.12 -10.76
CA ARG A 49 -8.65 -0.76 -9.40
C ARG A 49 -9.88 -1.54 -8.93
N LEU A 50 -9.75 -2.22 -7.80
CA LEU A 50 -10.84 -2.93 -7.14
C LEU A 50 -10.90 -2.51 -5.67
N SER A 51 -12.03 -1.95 -5.26
CA SER A 51 -12.25 -1.51 -3.89
C SER A 51 -13.40 -2.28 -3.24
N HIS A 52 -13.20 -2.61 -1.96
CA HIS A 52 -14.23 -3.11 -1.05
C HIS A 52 -14.95 -4.39 -1.52
N VAL A 53 -14.19 -5.40 -1.96
CA VAL A 53 -14.76 -6.73 -2.29
C VAL A 53 -14.90 -7.56 -1.03
N ARG A 54 -16.14 -7.84 -0.63
CA ARG A 54 -16.48 -8.60 0.58
C ARG A 54 -16.72 -10.08 0.28
N VAL A 55 -16.18 -10.92 1.14
CA VAL A 55 -16.55 -12.32 1.28
C VAL A 55 -17.73 -12.41 2.25
N SER A 56 -18.72 -13.27 1.98
CA SER A 56 -19.81 -13.51 2.93
C SER A 56 -19.25 -14.18 4.20
N GLU A 57 -19.61 -13.64 5.36
CA GLU A 57 -19.22 -14.22 6.66
C GLU A 57 -19.92 -15.56 6.89
N PHE A 58 -19.21 -16.51 7.50
CA PHE A 58 -19.71 -17.86 7.73
C PHE A 58 -20.45 -17.97 9.07
N ASP A 59 -21.64 -18.56 9.05
CA ASP A 59 -22.27 -19.06 10.28
C ASP A 59 -21.52 -20.31 10.76
N ARG A 60 -20.73 -20.17 11.83
CA ARG A 60 -19.88 -21.23 12.41
C ARG A 60 -20.64 -22.46 12.91
N GLN A 61 -21.97 -22.43 12.90
CA GLN A 61 -22.83 -23.47 13.47
C GLN A 61 -23.08 -24.66 12.52
N GLN A 62 -22.69 -24.60 11.24
CA GLN A 62 -22.99 -25.66 10.26
C GLN A 62 -21.75 -26.15 9.50
N GLN A 63 -21.02 -27.10 10.08
CA GLN A 63 -19.74 -27.62 9.56
C GLN A 63 -19.81 -28.19 8.13
N GLN A 64 -20.90 -28.90 7.77
CA GLN A 64 -21.04 -29.47 6.42
C GLN A 64 -21.26 -28.40 5.33
N GLN A 65 -21.97 -27.32 5.64
CA GLN A 65 -22.16 -26.21 4.71
C GLN A 65 -20.90 -25.35 4.59
N GLN A 66 -20.07 -25.31 5.63
CA GLN A 66 -18.82 -24.55 5.64
C GLN A 66 -17.82 -25.03 4.56
N GLN A 67 -17.62 -26.34 4.43
CA GLN A 67 -16.69 -26.89 3.43
C GLN A 67 -17.14 -26.57 1.99
N GLN A 68 -18.43 -26.74 1.70
CA GLN A 68 -18.99 -26.43 0.37
C GLN A 68 -18.87 -24.94 0.05
N GLN A 69 -19.15 -24.06 1.01
CA GLN A 69 -19.02 -22.61 0.83
C GLN A 69 -17.56 -22.18 0.65
N GLN A 70 -16.61 -22.75 1.39
CA GLN A 70 -15.18 -22.50 1.19
C GLN A 70 -14.72 -22.92 -0.21
N GLN A 71 -15.15 -24.10 -0.68
CA GLN A 71 -14.87 -24.54 -2.05
C GLN A 71 -15.47 -23.59 -3.09
N GLN A 72 -16.71 -23.15 -2.90
CA GLN A 72 -17.37 -22.19 -3.80
C GLN A 72 -16.62 -20.84 -3.82
N GLN A 73 -16.19 -20.33 -2.66
CA GLN A 73 -15.38 -19.11 -2.60
C GLN A 73 -14.04 -19.30 -3.31
N GLN A 74 -13.37 -20.43 -3.09
CA GLN A 74 -12.12 -20.73 -3.77
C GLN A 74 -12.30 -20.78 -5.30
N GLN A 75 -13.39 -21.38 -5.78
CA GLN A 75 -13.74 -21.37 -7.20
C GLN A 75 -13.96 -19.95 -7.72
N GLN A 76 -14.65 -19.08 -6.96
CA GLN A 76 -14.87 -17.68 -7.33
C GLN A 76 -13.56 -16.88 -7.39
N VAL A 77 -12.65 -17.09 -6.43
CA VAL A 77 -11.33 -16.46 -6.44
C VAL A 77 -10.54 -16.92 -7.67
N VAL A 78 -10.46 -18.22 -7.93
CA VAL A 78 -9.77 -18.77 -9.12
C VAL A 78 -10.40 -18.27 -10.41
N GLN A 79 -11.73 -18.21 -10.47
CA GLN A 79 -12.46 -17.67 -11.61
C GLN A 79 -12.07 -16.23 -11.89
N PHE A 80 -11.90 -15.41 -10.84
CA PHE A 80 -11.45 -14.03 -10.97
C PHE A 80 -9.95 -13.94 -11.33
N THR A 81 -9.06 -14.54 -10.54
CA THR A 81 -7.61 -14.41 -10.71
C THR A 81 -7.13 -14.98 -12.05
N SER A 82 -7.75 -16.04 -12.56
CA SER A 82 -7.43 -16.59 -13.88
C SER A 82 -7.64 -15.61 -15.03
N GLN A 83 -8.51 -14.61 -14.89
CA GLN A 83 -8.74 -13.61 -15.93
C GLN A 83 -7.59 -12.59 -16.01
N ILE A 84 -6.82 -12.43 -14.93
CA ILE A 84 -5.61 -11.59 -14.91
C ILE A 84 -4.58 -12.08 -15.94
N LEU A 85 -4.57 -13.38 -16.26
CA LEU A 85 -3.70 -13.95 -17.31
C LEU A 85 -3.93 -13.33 -18.69
N ARG A 86 -5.11 -12.75 -18.93
CA ARG A 86 -5.50 -12.12 -20.20
C ARG A 86 -5.20 -10.62 -20.24
N LEU A 87 -4.84 -10.03 -19.12
CA LEU A 87 -4.53 -8.60 -18.99
C LEU A 87 -3.04 -8.37 -19.29
N HIS A 88 -2.66 -8.60 -20.55
CA HIS A 88 -1.27 -8.58 -21.00
C HIS A 88 -0.60 -7.21 -20.97
N HIS A 89 -1.37 -6.14 -20.71
CA HIS A 89 -0.87 -4.77 -20.64
C HIS A 89 -0.94 -4.17 -19.24
N LEU A 90 -1.31 -4.96 -18.22
CA LEU A 90 -1.51 -4.48 -16.86
C LEU A 90 -0.19 -3.98 -16.26
N ARG A 91 -0.17 -2.70 -15.85
CA ARG A 91 0.96 -2.03 -15.20
C ARG A 91 0.60 -1.50 -13.81
N ASP A 92 -0.65 -1.09 -13.62
CA ASP A 92 -1.14 -0.51 -12.38
C ASP A 92 -2.20 -1.41 -11.75
N LEU A 93 -1.90 -1.98 -10.58
CA LEU A 93 -2.85 -2.81 -9.84
C LEU A 93 -3.14 -2.21 -8.47
N HIS A 94 -4.39 -1.84 -8.24
CA HIS A 94 -4.86 -1.24 -6.99
C HIS A 94 -5.96 -2.11 -6.37
N LEU A 95 -5.73 -2.57 -5.15
CA LEU A 95 -6.62 -3.46 -4.42
C LEU A 95 -6.86 -2.87 -3.04
N GLU A 96 -8.06 -2.37 -2.81
CA GLU A 96 -8.46 -1.81 -1.53
C GLU A 96 -9.44 -2.75 -0.81
N SER A 97 -9.08 -3.16 0.39
CA SER A 97 -9.81 -4.13 1.21
C SER A 97 -10.20 -5.42 0.47
N PRO A 98 -9.29 -6.09 -0.28
CA PRO A 98 -9.60 -7.35 -0.97
C PRO A 98 -9.61 -8.53 0.01
N SER A 99 -10.60 -8.65 0.89
CA SER A 99 -10.60 -9.70 1.94
C SER A 99 -10.56 -11.13 1.40
N PHE A 100 -10.90 -11.33 0.13
CA PHE A 100 -10.77 -12.63 -0.53
C PHE A 100 -9.32 -13.04 -0.84
N LEU A 101 -8.34 -12.14 -0.76
CA LEU A 101 -6.93 -12.43 -1.05
C LEU A 101 -6.09 -12.80 0.17
N GLU A 102 -6.64 -12.74 1.38
CA GLU A 102 -5.95 -13.15 2.61
C GLU A 102 -5.41 -14.58 2.47
N GLY A 103 -4.08 -14.75 2.58
CA GLY A 103 -3.37 -16.01 2.42
C GLY A 103 -3.37 -16.59 1.00
N ARG A 104 -3.82 -15.82 0.00
CA ARG A 104 -4.00 -16.25 -1.40
C ARG A 104 -3.46 -15.25 -2.42
N LEU A 105 -2.64 -14.28 -1.99
CA LEU A 105 -2.11 -13.27 -2.88
C LEU A 105 -1.27 -13.90 -4.02
N ASP A 106 -0.58 -15.00 -3.71
CA ASP A 106 0.22 -15.78 -4.65
C ASP A 106 -0.57 -16.26 -5.88
N GLN A 107 -1.85 -16.63 -5.70
CA GLN A 107 -2.73 -17.10 -6.77
C GLN A 107 -2.93 -16.02 -7.83
N MET A 108 -3.04 -14.76 -7.41
CA MET A 108 -3.18 -13.63 -8.33
C MET A 108 -1.82 -13.23 -8.92
N LEU A 109 -0.76 -13.18 -8.11
CA LEU A 109 0.59 -12.79 -8.56
C LEU A 109 1.12 -13.73 -9.66
N ARG A 110 0.83 -15.03 -9.58
CA ARG A 110 1.18 -16.03 -10.61
C ARG A 110 0.46 -15.81 -11.95
N CYS A 111 -0.67 -15.09 -11.93
CA CYS A 111 -1.45 -14.79 -13.13
C CYS A 111 -0.95 -13.53 -13.86
N LEU A 112 -0.10 -12.71 -13.26
CA LEU A 112 0.50 -11.54 -13.91
C LEU A 112 1.48 -11.98 -15.01
N LYS A 113 1.30 -11.45 -16.22
CA LYS A 113 2.18 -11.70 -17.38
C LYS A 113 3.17 -10.57 -17.64
N THR A 114 2.89 -9.40 -17.11
CA THR A 114 3.73 -8.21 -17.22
C THR A 114 4.20 -7.78 -15.86
N PRO A 115 5.43 -7.25 -15.77
CA PRO A 115 5.85 -6.57 -14.56
C PRO A 115 5.06 -5.27 -14.38
N LEU A 116 4.66 -5.02 -13.14
CA LEU A 116 3.89 -3.87 -12.71
C LEU A 116 4.80 -2.65 -12.53
N ASP A 117 4.25 -1.49 -12.82
CA ASP A 117 4.84 -0.20 -12.47
C ASP A 117 4.33 0.27 -11.11
N ASN A 118 3.05 0.02 -10.77
CA ASN A 118 2.48 0.39 -9.49
C ASN A 118 1.66 -0.77 -8.89
N LEU A 119 1.87 -1.02 -7.60
CA LEU A 119 1.10 -1.97 -6.82
C LEU A 119 0.60 -1.31 -5.53
N SER A 120 -0.71 -1.30 -5.35
CA SER A 120 -1.37 -0.89 -4.12
C SER A 120 -2.22 -2.04 -3.61
N VAL A 121 -1.94 -2.50 -2.39
CA VAL A 121 -2.74 -3.48 -1.65
C VAL A 121 -2.97 -2.90 -0.27
N THR A 122 -4.18 -2.43 0.01
CA THR A 122 -4.44 -1.58 1.18
C THR A 122 -5.63 -2.07 1.99
N ASN A 123 -5.65 -1.72 3.28
CA ASN A 123 -6.79 -1.93 4.18
C ASN A 123 -7.32 -3.38 4.19
N CYS A 124 -6.41 -4.36 4.16
CA CYS A 124 -6.74 -5.78 4.22
C CYS A 124 -5.78 -6.54 5.13
N GLN A 125 -6.19 -7.75 5.51
CA GLN A 125 -5.32 -8.70 6.18
C GLN A 125 -4.47 -9.43 5.15
N LEU A 126 -3.15 -9.28 5.27
CA LEU A 126 -2.19 -10.15 4.61
C LEU A 126 -1.59 -11.08 5.64
N THR A 127 -1.05 -12.20 5.19
CA THR A 127 -0.21 -13.07 6.01
C THR A 127 1.27 -12.87 5.67
N GLU A 128 2.16 -13.40 6.51
CA GLU A 128 3.60 -13.45 6.17
C GLU A 128 3.85 -14.16 4.84
N SER A 129 3.09 -15.21 4.52
CA SER A 129 3.27 -15.94 3.26
C SER A 129 2.90 -15.07 2.06
N ASP A 130 1.86 -14.23 2.18
CA ASP A 130 1.50 -13.28 1.12
C ASP A 130 2.66 -12.32 0.82
N LEU A 131 3.24 -11.71 1.86
CA LEU A 131 4.37 -10.79 1.70
C LEU A 131 5.62 -11.51 1.17
N SER A 132 5.84 -12.75 1.61
CA SER A 132 6.92 -13.61 1.13
C SER A 132 6.75 -14.05 -0.33
N HIS A 133 5.52 -14.24 -0.80
CA HIS A 133 5.22 -14.49 -2.21
C HIS A 133 5.37 -13.23 -3.04
N LEU A 134 4.97 -12.08 -2.49
CA LEU A 134 5.14 -10.79 -3.14
C LEU A 134 6.61 -10.50 -3.43
N SER A 135 7.49 -10.60 -2.42
CA SER A 135 8.94 -10.35 -2.58
C SER A 135 9.63 -11.28 -3.58
N ARG A 136 9.13 -12.51 -3.75
CA ARG A 136 9.65 -13.48 -4.73
C ARG A 136 9.07 -13.32 -6.14
N SER A 137 8.02 -12.52 -6.31
CA SER A 137 7.36 -12.36 -7.60
C SER A 137 8.27 -11.63 -8.60
N PRO A 138 8.51 -12.16 -9.81
CA PRO A 138 9.31 -11.46 -10.83
C PRO A 138 8.60 -10.19 -11.31
N ASN A 139 7.27 -10.18 -11.27
CA ASN A 139 6.43 -9.11 -11.80
C ASN A 139 6.46 -7.82 -10.94
N ILE A 140 7.18 -7.79 -9.82
CA ILE A 140 7.31 -6.59 -8.99
C ILE A 140 8.69 -5.93 -9.05
N SER A 141 9.66 -6.54 -9.75
CA SER A 141 11.06 -6.08 -9.76
C SER A 141 11.28 -4.67 -10.32
N GLN A 142 10.32 -4.13 -11.07
CA GLN A 142 10.38 -2.79 -11.65
C GLN A 142 9.40 -1.79 -11.02
N LEU A 143 8.79 -2.13 -9.88
CA LEU A 143 7.82 -1.27 -9.22
C LEU A 143 8.41 0.12 -8.96
N LYS A 144 7.67 1.14 -9.39
CA LYS A 144 7.89 2.54 -9.09
C LYS A 144 7.06 2.96 -7.88
N GLY A 145 5.82 2.48 -7.76
CA GLY A 145 4.97 2.74 -6.61
C GLY A 145 4.60 1.47 -5.86
N LEU A 146 4.80 1.48 -4.54
CA LEU A 146 4.34 0.43 -3.63
C LEU A 146 3.53 1.06 -2.49
N ASP A 147 2.27 0.66 -2.38
CA ASP A 147 1.38 1.07 -1.28
C ASP A 147 0.84 -0.14 -0.53
N LEU A 148 1.21 -0.25 0.74
CA LEU A 148 0.77 -1.29 1.67
C LEU A 148 -0.04 -0.71 2.84
N SER A 149 -0.57 0.51 2.68
CA SER A 149 -1.23 1.23 3.76
C SER A 149 -2.40 0.46 4.37
N GLY A 150 -2.50 0.50 5.70
CA GLY A 150 -3.55 -0.18 6.47
C GLY A 150 -3.39 -1.70 6.54
N ILE A 151 -2.26 -2.28 6.13
CA ILE A 151 -1.90 -3.67 6.41
C ILE A 151 -1.17 -3.76 7.75
N SER A 152 -1.62 -4.63 8.66
CA SER A 152 -0.94 -4.83 9.95
C SER A 152 0.38 -5.58 9.77
N LEU A 153 1.50 -4.87 9.90
CA LEU A 153 2.87 -5.41 9.83
C LEU A 153 3.50 -5.60 11.22
N SER A 154 2.78 -5.27 12.30
CA SER A 154 3.30 -5.30 13.69
C SER A 154 3.79 -6.67 14.14
N ASP A 155 3.20 -7.74 13.60
CA ASP A 155 3.48 -9.12 14.02
C ASP A 155 4.33 -9.87 12.99
N PHE A 156 4.74 -9.20 11.92
CA PHE A 156 5.52 -9.82 10.85
C PHE A 156 7.00 -9.77 11.16
N ARG A 157 7.71 -10.82 10.72
CA ARG A 157 9.16 -10.85 10.67
C ARG A 157 9.71 -9.66 9.87
N PRO A 158 10.59 -8.84 10.46
CA PRO A 158 11.10 -7.62 9.83
C PRO A 158 11.83 -7.88 8.49
N GLU A 159 12.42 -9.07 8.33
CA GLU A 159 13.16 -9.48 7.14
C GLU A 159 12.26 -9.60 5.90
N LEU A 160 10.94 -9.78 6.08
CA LEU A 160 10.00 -9.89 4.97
C LEU A 160 9.83 -8.55 4.24
N LEU A 161 9.66 -7.46 5.00
CA LEU A 161 9.57 -6.12 4.43
C LEU A 161 10.93 -5.67 3.89
N GLN A 162 12.01 -6.01 4.58
CA GLN A 162 13.37 -5.75 4.09
C GLN A 162 13.61 -6.40 2.72
N GLY A 163 13.35 -7.71 2.59
CA GLY A 163 13.53 -8.43 1.33
C GLY A 163 12.64 -7.92 0.19
N LEU A 164 11.43 -7.42 0.52
CA LEU A 164 10.59 -6.74 -0.46
C LEU A 164 11.21 -5.44 -0.95
N LEU A 165 11.73 -4.59 -0.05
CA LEU A 165 12.37 -3.34 -0.44
C LEU A 165 13.68 -3.57 -1.20
N GLU A 166 14.50 -4.53 -0.80
CA GLU A 166 15.71 -4.93 -1.53
C GLU A 166 15.39 -5.32 -2.97
N LYS A 167 14.26 -6.02 -3.19
CA LYS A 167 13.81 -6.44 -4.52
C LYS A 167 13.49 -5.27 -5.45
N VAL A 168 13.01 -4.15 -4.91
CA VAL A 168 12.53 -2.99 -5.68
C VAL A 168 13.41 -1.75 -5.53
N ALA A 169 14.50 -1.82 -4.76
CA ALA A 169 15.33 -0.67 -4.41
C ALA A 169 15.84 0.13 -5.62
N ALA A 170 16.15 -0.55 -6.74
CA ALA A 170 16.66 0.12 -7.93
C ALA A 170 15.61 0.99 -8.66
N THR A 171 14.32 0.74 -8.45
CA THR A 171 13.23 1.30 -9.28
C THR A 171 12.19 2.08 -8.47
N LEU A 172 12.08 1.81 -7.17
CA LEU A 172 11.06 2.38 -6.29
C LEU A 172 11.18 3.91 -6.18
N GLN A 173 10.09 4.61 -6.51
CA GLN A 173 9.93 6.06 -6.49
C GLN A 173 8.98 6.52 -5.39
N GLU A 174 7.99 5.69 -5.02
CA GLU A 174 6.97 6.00 -4.03
C GLU A 174 6.74 4.79 -3.10
N LEU A 175 6.82 5.00 -1.79
CA LEU A 175 6.61 3.95 -0.78
C LEU A 175 5.62 4.40 0.30
N ASN A 176 4.46 3.77 0.36
CA ASN A 176 3.44 4.04 1.37
C ASN A 176 3.34 2.89 2.37
N LEU A 177 3.65 3.18 3.63
CA LEU A 177 3.51 2.26 4.77
C LEU A 177 2.63 2.88 5.86
N GLU A 178 1.64 3.68 5.48
CA GLU A 178 0.73 4.34 6.43
C GLU A 178 -0.12 3.36 7.23
N GLN A 179 -0.32 3.65 8.51
CA GLN A 179 -1.17 2.88 9.42
C GLN A 179 -0.86 1.37 9.45
N CYS A 180 0.40 1.00 9.22
CA CYS A 180 0.81 -0.40 9.15
C CYS A 180 1.16 -1.02 10.50
N GLY A 181 1.10 -0.24 11.60
CA GLY A 181 1.57 -0.70 12.91
C GLY A 181 3.07 -0.95 12.97
N VAL A 182 3.85 -0.33 12.07
CA VAL A 182 5.32 -0.41 12.06
C VAL A 182 5.85 0.22 13.35
N MET A 183 6.71 -0.53 14.06
CA MET A 183 7.41 -0.08 15.26
C MET A 183 8.90 0.09 14.99
N ASP A 184 9.62 0.66 15.96
CA ASP A 184 11.06 0.93 15.85
C ASP A 184 11.90 -0.26 15.35
N PRO A 185 11.75 -1.51 15.84
CA PRO A 185 12.59 -2.63 15.38
C PRO A 185 12.35 -3.01 13.92
N GLN A 186 11.09 -2.95 13.47
CA GLN A 186 10.75 -3.19 12.07
C GLN A 186 11.27 -2.09 11.15
N LEU A 187 11.20 -0.83 11.60
CA LEU A 187 11.74 0.27 10.83
C LEU A 187 13.27 0.19 10.76
N ASP A 188 13.94 -0.12 11.88
CA ASP A 188 15.41 -0.25 11.95
C ASP A 188 15.93 -1.32 10.99
N SER A 189 15.23 -2.45 10.87
CA SER A 189 15.63 -3.54 9.97
C SER A 189 15.53 -3.19 8.49
N ILE A 190 14.60 -2.30 8.10
CA ILE A 190 14.42 -1.93 6.70
C ILE A 190 15.29 -0.74 6.26
N LEU A 191 15.92 -0.02 7.20
CA LEU A 191 16.78 1.12 6.89
C LEU A 191 17.89 0.81 5.87
N PRO A 192 18.61 -0.33 5.93
CA PRO A 192 19.62 -0.67 4.93
C PRO A 192 19.03 -0.76 3.52
N ALA A 193 17.93 -1.48 3.36
CA ALA A 193 17.25 -1.62 2.07
C ALA A 193 16.72 -0.27 1.56
N LEU A 194 16.10 0.52 2.45
CA LEU A 194 15.57 1.84 2.13
C LEU A 194 16.66 2.81 1.67
N SER A 195 17.85 2.76 2.27
CA SER A 195 19.00 3.61 1.89
C SER A 195 19.53 3.31 0.48
N CYS A 196 19.23 2.13 -0.06
CA CYS A 196 19.55 1.74 -1.43
C CYS A 196 18.50 2.21 -2.45
N CYS A 197 17.35 2.76 -2.02
CA CYS A 197 16.27 3.21 -2.89
C CYS A 197 16.58 4.56 -3.58
N SER A 198 17.60 4.61 -4.44
CA SER A 198 18.10 5.84 -5.05
C SER A 198 17.08 6.64 -5.88
N GLN A 199 16.02 5.98 -6.35
CA GLN A 199 14.94 6.60 -7.12
C GLN A 199 13.82 7.16 -6.25
N LEU A 200 13.83 6.87 -4.94
CA LEU A 200 12.75 7.21 -4.02
C LEU A 200 12.59 8.72 -3.95
N SER A 201 11.36 9.16 -4.21
CA SER A 201 10.97 10.57 -4.29
C SER A 201 9.92 10.95 -3.26
N ALA A 202 9.05 10.00 -2.89
CA ALA A 202 8.04 10.14 -1.86
C ALA A 202 8.02 8.92 -0.91
N PHE A 203 7.93 9.17 0.38
CA PHE A 203 7.89 8.13 1.41
C PHE A 203 6.92 8.50 2.53
N SER A 204 6.02 7.60 2.91
CA SER A 204 5.06 7.84 3.99
C SER A 204 5.03 6.72 5.03
N LEU A 205 5.02 7.14 6.30
CA LEU A 205 4.86 6.31 7.50
C LEU A 205 3.75 6.86 8.43
N CYS A 206 2.88 7.78 7.96
CA CYS A 206 1.84 8.38 8.83
C CYS A 206 0.99 7.32 9.53
N GLY A 207 0.56 7.60 10.77
CA GLY A 207 -0.27 6.68 11.54
C GLY A 207 0.47 5.46 12.14
N ASN A 208 1.79 5.34 11.98
CA ASN A 208 2.62 4.39 12.74
C ASN A 208 3.06 4.97 14.09
N ARG A 209 3.58 4.11 14.98
CA ARG A 209 4.09 4.51 16.30
C ARG A 209 5.61 4.42 16.32
N LEU A 210 6.27 5.57 16.10
CA LEU A 210 7.72 5.66 15.96
C LEU A 210 8.29 6.55 17.06
N SER A 211 9.37 6.12 17.72
CA SER A 211 10.09 6.96 18.66
C SER A 211 10.88 8.09 17.96
N MET A 212 11.20 9.13 18.72
CA MET A 212 12.13 10.17 18.29
C MET A 212 13.50 9.59 17.91
N ALA A 213 13.93 8.52 18.57
CA ALA A 213 15.21 7.88 18.31
C ALA A 213 15.25 7.24 16.92
N ILE A 214 14.26 6.43 16.55
CA ILE A 214 14.22 5.79 15.24
C ILE A 214 13.98 6.82 14.13
N MET A 215 13.15 7.84 14.36
CA MET A 215 12.93 8.91 13.39
C MET A 215 14.24 9.66 13.10
N GLY A 216 15.04 9.94 14.13
CA GLY A 216 16.36 10.53 13.96
C GLY A 216 17.33 9.64 13.17
N LYS A 217 17.30 8.31 13.36
CA LYS A 217 18.08 7.38 12.53
C LYS A 217 17.60 7.38 11.08
N LEU A 218 16.29 7.27 10.87
CA LEU A 218 15.65 7.28 9.56
C LEU A 218 16.07 8.50 8.74
N LEU A 219 15.95 9.70 9.30
CA LEU A 219 16.34 10.95 8.63
C LEU A 219 17.80 10.94 8.17
N ARG A 220 18.71 10.40 8.98
CA ARG A 220 20.13 10.29 8.62
C ARG A 220 20.35 9.27 7.51
N CYS A 221 19.65 8.14 7.56
CA CYS A 221 19.72 7.11 6.53
C CYS A 221 19.13 7.57 5.19
N THR A 222 18.07 8.37 5.20
CA THR A 222 17.42 8.86 3.98
C THR A 222 18.07 10.14 3.42
N ALA A 223 18.91 10.83 4.19
CA ALA A 223 19.60 12.06 3.76
C ALA A 223 20.42 11.90 2.47
N GLY A 224 20.99 10.72 2.25
CA GLY A 224 21.77 10.42 1.04
C GLY A 224 20.96 10.11 -0.21
N LEU A 225 19.62 10.04 -0.11
CA LEU A 225 18.76 9.69 -1.25
C LEU A 225 18.56 10.93 -2.16
N PRO A 226 19.10 10.91 -3.39
CA PRO A 226 19.24 12.13 -4.20
C PRO A 226 17.91 12.67 -4.75
N ARG A 227 16.87 11.85 -4.78
CA ARG A 227 15.55 12.20 -5.33
C ARG A 227 14.48 12.41 -4.28
N LEU A 228 14.78 12.13 -3.01
CA LEU A 228 13.78 12.13 -1.96
C LEU A 228 13.39 13.55 -1.58
N ARG A 229 12.21 13.94 -2.04
CA ARG A 229 11.66 15.29 -1.88
C ARG A 229 10.56 15.31 -0.84
N GLU A 230 9.81 14.23 -0.74
CA GLU A 230 8.60 14.18 0.07
C GLU A 230 8.65 13.09 1.15
N GLU A 231 8.61 13.46 2.43
CA GLU A 231 8.62 12.53 3.55
C GLU A 231 7.51 12.80 4.56
N PHE A 232 6.59 11.86 4.72
CA PHE A 232 5.44 12.00 5.62
C PHE A 232 5.61 11.06 6.82
N TYR A 233 5.64 11.62 8.02
CA TYR A 233 5.90 10.88 9.26
C TYR A 233 4.82 11.13 10.32
N PRO A 234 4.63 10.16 11.24
CA PRO A 234 3.79 10.39 12.40
C PRO A 234 4.46 11.37 13.36
N ALA A 235 3.67 11.99 14.23
CA ALA A 235 4.23 12.65 15.42
C ALA A 235 5.05 11.63 16.25
N PRO A 236 6.24 12.00 16.76
CA PRO A 236 7.05 11.08 17.57
C PRO A 236 6.25 10.56 18.77
N GLN A 237 6.42 9.29 19.14
CA GLN A 237 5.65 8.62 20.18
C GLN A 237 5.71 9.36 21.54
N GLU A 238 6.84 10.00 21.84
CA GLU A 238 7.06 10.77 23.08
C GLU A 238 6.22 12.05 23.16
N SER A 239 5.60 12.46 22.05
CA SER A 239 4.63 13.56 22.03
C SER A 239 3.29 13.20 22.66
N TYR A 240 3.00 11.91 22.86
CA TYR A 240 1.76 11.42 23.45
C TYR A 240 1.88 11.17 24.97
N GLY A 241 0.78 11.40 25.70
CA GLY A 241 0.66 11.04 27.11
C GLY A 241 0.20 9.59 27.34
N PRO A 242 0.13 9.13 28.61
CA PRO A 242 -0.30 7.76 28.96
C PRO A 242 -1.69 7.34 28.43
N GLY A 243 -2.56 8.30 28.10
CA GLY A 243 -3.88 8.06 27.50
C GLY A 243 -3.94 8.21 25.97
N GLY A 244 -2.79 8.30 25.29
CA GLY A 244 -2.74 8.51 23.83
C GLY A 244 -3.10 9.93 23.37
N ALA A 245 -3.32 10.86 24.30
CA ALA A 245 -3.56 12.26 23.99
C ALA A 245 -2.26 12.95 23.55
N LEU A 246 -2.34 13.70 22.45
CA LEU A 246 -1.21 14.46 21.91
C LEU A 246 -0.93 15.69 22.79
N HIS A 247 0.31 15.83 23.27
CA HIS A 247 0.74 16.97 24.05
C HIS A 247 1.50 17.97 23.16
N LEU A 248 0.81 19.02 22.72
CA LEU A 248 1.32 20.02 21.75
C LEU A 248 2.66 20.66 22.17
N GLY A 249 2.87 20.91 23.47
CA GLY A 249 4.13 21.45 23.97
C GLY A 249 5.32 20.48 23.81
N ARG A 250 5.09 19.17 23.95
CA ARG A 250 6.13 18.14 23.77
C ARG A 250 6.38 17.94 22.28
N LEU A 251 5.32 17.89 21.48
CA LEU A 251 5.43 17.86 20.02
C LEU A 251 6.26 19.03 19.49
N SER A 252 6.04 20.24 19.99
CA SER A 252 6.80 21.43 19.58
C SER A 252 8.29 21.29 19.90
N GLN A 253 8.64 20.76 21.07
CA GLN A 253 10.04 20.51 21.46
C GLN A 253 10.69 19.43 20.59
N LEU A 254 10.01 18.32 20.35
CA LEU A 254 10.52 17.21 19.53
C LEU A 254 10.65 17.64 18.06
N ARG A 255 9.72 18.44 17.57
CA ARG A 255 9.79 19.07 16.24
C ARG A 255 11.03 19.95 16.11
N ALA A 256 11.34 20.77 17.12
CA ALA A 256 12.58 21.57 17.11
C ALA A 256 13.84 20.69 17.00
N LYS A 257 13.88 19.55 17.69
CA LYS A 257 14.97 18.58 17.59
C LYS A 257 15.07 17.94 16.20
N LEU A 258 13.94 17.57 15.58
CA LEU A 258 13.93 17.05 14.21
C LEU A 258 14.46 18.10 13.22
N ILE A 259 14.06 19.36 13.38
CA ILE A 259 14.56 20.48 12.56
C ILE A 259 16.08 20.65 12.72
N GLU A 260 16.60 20.52 13.93
CA GLU A 260 18.04 20.59 14.19
C GLU A 260 18.81 19.45 13.48
N ILE A 261 18.29 18.22 13.56
CA ILE A 261 18.86 17.06 12.82
C ILE A 261 18.86 17.35 11.32
N MET A 262 17.73 17.78 10.75
CA MET A 262 17.60 18.07 9.32
C MET A 262 18.54 19.18 8.87
N ARG A 263 18.71 20.24 9.67
CA ARG A 263 19.64 21.33 9.38
C ARG A 263 21.07 20.84 9.24
N GLY A 264 21.49 19.88 10.06
CA GLY A 264 22.81 19.25 9.97
C GLY A 264 23.00 18.34 8.75
N LEU A 265 21.91 17.85 8.14
CA LEU A 265 21.96 16.93 7.00
C LEU A 265 21.99 17.64 5.65
N GLY A 266 21.44 18.85 5.55
CA GLY A 266 21.37 19.61 4.30
C GLY A 266 20.41 19.04 3.25
N GLY A 267 20.35 19.70 2.08
CA GLY A 267 19.50 19.29 0.94
C GLY A 267 18.03 19.71 1.05
N PRO A 268 17.36 20.08 -0.08
CA PRO A 268 15.96 20.50 -0.08
C PRO A 268 15.03 19.28 0.07
N ARG A 269 14.39 19.14 1.23
CA ARG A 269 13.40 18.09 1.53
C ARG A 269 12.18 18.72 2.19
N ALA A 270 11.00 18.24 1.85
CA ALA A 270 9.75 18.59 2.52
C ALA A 270 9.37 17.43 3.44
N ILE A 271 9.29 17.72 4.74
CA ILE A 271 8.93 16.73 5.76
C ILE A 271 7.65 17.13 6.45
N TRP A 272 6.65 16.27 6.38
CA TRP A 272 5.35 16.43 7.02
C TRP A 272 5.30 15.61 8.30
N LEU A 273 5.02 16.27 9.41
CA LEU A 273 4.69 15.59 10.67
C LEU A 273 3.18 15.64 10.86
N SER A 274 2.54 14.48 10.87
CA SER A 274 1.09 14.37 11.02
C SER A 274 0.72 13.71 12.34
N SER A 275 -0.21 14.33 13.07
CA SER A 275 -0.88 13.71 14.23
C SER A 275 -2.00 12.75 13.82
N SER A 276 -2.44 12.85 12.56
CA SER A 276 -3.48 12.03 11.95
C SER A 276 -2.92 11.24 10.75
N PRO A 277 -3.63 10.21 10.25
CA PRO A 277 -3.28 9.55 9.00
C PRO A 277 -3.25 10.57 7.86
N CYS A 278 -2.28 10.44 6.94
CA CYS A 278 -2.16 11.35 5.82
C CYS A 278 -3.31 11.07 4.83
N PRO A 279 -3.84 12.09 4.14
CA PRO A 279 -4.82 11.84 3.09
C PRO A 279 -4.14 11.02 1.98
N ARG A 280 -4.78 9.92 1.57
CA ARG A 280 -4.23 8.93 0.63
C ARG A 280 -3.54 9.60 -0.55
N TRP A 281 -2.36 9.10 -0.93
CA TRP A 281 -1.68 9.53 -2.15
C TRP A 281 -2.63 9.51 -3.36
N GLY A 282 -2.61 10.61 -4.13
CA GLY A 282 -3.46 10.80 -5.30
C GLY A 282 -4.89 11.32 -5.01
N SER A 283 -5.35 11.36 -3.76
CA SER A 283 -6.64 12.00 -3.43
C SER A 283 -6.44 13.49 -3.13
N LYS A 284 -7.07 14.37 -3.92
CA LYS A 284 -6.99 15.84 -3.78
C LYS A 284 -7.60 16.39 -2.48
N LEU A 285 -8.09 15.56 -1.56
CA LEU A 285 -8.61 16.01 -0.29
C LEU A 285 -7.48 16.07 0.74
N ARG A 286 -6.77 17.20 0.74
CA ARG A 286 -5.89 17.57 1.85
C ARG A 286 -6.72 17.62 3.13
N SER A 287 -6.36 16.83 4.15
CA SER A 287 -6.86 16.98 5.51
C SER A 287 -6.68 18.43 5.97
N HIS A 288 -7.60 18.94 6.77
CA HIS A 288 -7.54 20.29 7.36
C HIS A 288 -6.43 20.47 8.40
N GLU A 289 -5.58 19.48 8.65
CA GLU A 289 -4.37 19.65 9.45
C GLU A 289 -3.29 20.24 8.55
N GLU A 290 -3.00 21.53 8.75
CA GLU A 290 -1.94 22.22 8.03
C GLU A 290 -0.63 21.46 8.20
N PRO A 291 -0.07 20.94 7.10
CA PRO A 291 1.18 20.25 7.20
C PRO A 291 2.30 21.21 7.61
N PHE A 292 3.17 20.77 8.51
CA PHE A 292 4.39 21.52 8.76
C PHE A 292 5.32 21.45 7.54
N LEU A 293 5.28 22.49 6.73
CA LEU A 293 6.27 22.91 5.74
C LEU A 293 7.69 23.12 6.31
N TYR A 294 8.54 22.11 6.49
CA TYR A 294 9.98 22.42 6.52
C TYR A 294 10.52 22.39 5.09
N HIS A 295 10.97 23.55 4.60
CA HIS A 295 11.77 23.65 3.39
C HIS A 295 13.19 24.02 3.81
N CYS A 296 14.14 23.12 3.55
CA CYS A 296 15.56 23.49 3.55
C CYS A 296 15.80 24.49 2.41
N TYR A 297 15.78 25.79 2.72
CA TYR A 297 16.37 26.80 1.85
C TYR A 297 17.87 26.81 2.09
N VAL A 298 18.65 26.51 1.06
CA VAL A 298 20.06 26.90 1.02
C VAL A 298 20.07 28.39 0.64
N PRO A 299 20.64 29.30 1.45
CA PRO A 299 20.85 30.66 1.00
C PRO A 299 21.79 30.65 -0.22
N ALA A 300 21.43 31.40 -1.26
CA ALA A 300 22.29 31.63 -2.42
C ALA A 300 23.59 32.35 -2.04
#